data_AF-A0A3P5YS97-F1
#
_entry.id   AF-A0A3P5YS97-F1
#
_cell.length_a   1.000
_cell.length_b   1.000
_cell.length_c   1.000
_cell.angle_alpha   90.00
_cell.angle_beta   90.00
_cell.angle_gamma   90.00
#
_symmetry.space_group_name_H-M   'P 1'
#
loop_
_entity.id
_entity.type
_entity.pdbx_description
1 polymer ?
#
loop_
_entity_poly.entity_id
_entity_poly.type
_entity_poly.pdbx_seq_one_letter_code
_entity_poly.pdbx_strand_id
1 'polypeptide(L)'
;MPLDNDGDCSLTELISSILDRIPNLLSFKSKWSSIRVKLADLNTHLSDIPASSSSNQLALDLLLSARETLHNASSVAARCEGPSLSERNLNTQSDVDSVMARLDRHVKDADVLIKSTAARNLVIRLQIGEPKSKNSAIESLLREDDKNVMISIVQGVVLVQVRLLDSCSLSMKEKVVAVISRISTVESSKHVLIAEGLNHLLRVLESGSGF
;
A
#
# COMPACT_ATOMS: atom_id res chain seq x y z
N MET A 1 29.84 1.48 22.26
CA MET A 1 29.11 0.22 22.01
C MET A 1 27.76 0.57 21.41
N PRO A 2 27.50 0.23 20.15
CA PRO A 2 26.14 0.05 19.69
C PRO A 2 25.79 -1.45 19.75
N LEU A 3 24.79 -1.71 20.58
CA LEU A 3 23.80 -2.80 20.58
C LEU A 3 24.16 -4.08 19.83
N ASP A 4 24.24 -5.15 20.62
CA ASP A 4 24.29 -6.54 20.19
C ASP A 4 23.40 -6.80 18.97
N ASN A 5 24.05 -7.32 17.93
CA ASN A 5 23.46 -7.98 16.78
C ASN A 5 22.87 -9.33 17.25
N ASP A 6 21.83 -9.26 18.07
CA ASP A 6 21.08 -10.41 18.57
C ASP A 6 20.21 -10.95 17.43
N GLY A 7 20.66 -12.03 16.78
CA GLY A 7 19.88 -13.14 16.22
C GLY A 7 18.61 -12.93 15.39
N ASP A 8 18.20 -11.70 15.10
CA ASP A 8 16.87 -11.41 14.55
C ASP A 8 16.94 -11.49 13.02
N CYS A 9 16.63 -12.68 12.50
CA CYS A 9 16.58 -12.94 11.08
C CYS A 9 15.63 -11.92 10.41
N SER A 10 16.11 -11.26 9.36
CA SER A 10 15.29 -10.29 8.63
C SER A 10 14.04 -10.96 8.05
N LEU A 11 12.97 -10.18 7.83
CA LEU A 11 11.72 -10.70 7.24
C LEU A 11 11.98 -11.41 5.91
N THR A 12 12.89 -10.88 5.09
CA THR A 12 13.29 -11.43 3.79
C THR A 12 14.02 -12.76 3.92
N GLU A 13 14.88 -12.92 4.93
CA GLU A 13 15.55 -14.20 5.22
C GLU A 13 14.56 -15.24 5.77
N LEU A 14 13.62 -14.84 6.65
CA LEU A 14 12.55 -15.73 7.12
C LEU A 14 11.66 -16.21 5.97
N ILE A 15 11.28 -15.30 5.07
CA ILE A 15 10.52 -15.65 3.86
C ILE A 15 11.30 -16.65 3.01
N SER A 16 12.59 -16.38 2.74
CA SER A 16 13.43 -17.26 1.92
C SER A 16 13.55 -18.66 2.52
N SER A 17 13.78 -18.75 3.83
CA SER A 17 13.84 -20.02 4.56
C SER A 17 12.55 -20.84 4.43
N ILE A 18 11.38 -20.19 4.53
CA ILE A 18 10.08 -20.87 4.34
C ILE A 18 9.90 -21.31 2.89
N LEU A 19 10.26 -20.46 1.91
CA LEU A 19 10.15 -20.77 0.49
C LEU A 19 10.97 -22.00 0.10
N ASP A 20 12.18 -22.14 0.64
CA ASP A 20 13.07 -23.29 0.42
C ASP A 20 12.53 -24.58 1.06
N ARG A 21 11.74 -24.45 2.12
CA ARG A 21 11.11 -25.55 2.85
C ARG A 21 9.90 -26.13 2.13
N ILE A 22 9.10 -25.27 1.48
CA ILE A 22 7.81 -25.65 0.85
C ILE A 22 7.89 -26.86 -0.10
N PRO A 23 8.90 -27.01 -0.99
CA PRO A 23 9.01 -28.17 -1.89
C PRO A 23 9.08 -29.53 -1.19
N ASN A 24 9.57 -29.57 0.06
CA ASN A 24 9.77 -30.80 0.83
C ASN A 24 8.54 -31.20 1.65
N LEU A 25 7.49 -30.37 1.67
CA LEU A 25 6.29 -30.63 2.47
C LEU A 25 5.46 -31.77 1.88
N LEU A 26 5.07 -32.71 2.74
CA LEU A 26 4.31 -33.89 2.32
C LEU A 26 2.80 -33.65 2.37
N SER A 27 2.33 -32.79 3.27
CA SER A 27 0.90 -32.49 3.51
C SER A 27 0.47 -31.11 2.95
N PHE A 28 -0.82 -30.96 2.60
CA PHE A 28 -1.45 -29.71 2.16
C PHE A 28 -0.76 -28.99 0.98
N LYS A 29 -0.19 -29.75 0.03
CA LYS A 29 0.62 -29.23 -1.08
C LYS A 29 -0.02 -28.08 -1.87
N SER A 30 -1.33 -28.15 -2.14
CA SER A 30 -2.05 -27.09 -2.85
C SER A 30 -2.08 -25.78 -2.06
N LYS A 31 -2.37 -25.85 -0.75
CA LYS A 31 -2.39 -24.67 0.14
C LYS A 31 -1.00 -24.08 0.29
N TRP A 32 0.03 -24.91 0.43
CA TRP A 32 1.42 -24.44 0.49
C TRP A 32 1.91 -23.83 -0.82
N SER A 33 1.41 -24.29 -1.97
CA SER A 33 1.64 -23.62 -3.26
C SER A 33 1.01 -22.21 -3.27
N SER A 34 -0.21 -22.05 -2.77
CA SER A 34 -0.84 -20.73 -2.64
C SER A 34 -0.11 -19.83 -1.63
N ILE A 35 0.35 -20.37 -0.50
CA ILE A 35 1.18 -19.66 0.48
C ILE A 35 2.50 -19.20 -0.15
N ARG A 36 3.14 -20.04 -0.98
CA ARG A 36 4.36 -19.70 -1.70
C ARG A 36 4.21 -18.44 -2.55
N VAL A 37 3.10 -18.32 -3.29
CA VAL A 37 2.81 -17.13 -4.11
C VAL A 37 2.69 -15.89 -3.21
N LYS A 38 1.94 -15.98 -2.12
CA LYS A 38 1.75 -14.86 -1.18
C LYS A 38 3.05 -14.43 -0.49
N LEU A 39 3.92 -15.38 -0.16
CA LEU A 39 5.24 -15.10 0.38
C LEU A 39 6.13 -14.35 -0.63
N ALA A 40 6.08 -14.75 -1.90
CA ALA A 40 6.81 -14.07 -2.97
C ALA A 40 6.29 -12.63 -3.17
N ASP A 41 4.97 -12.46 -3.23
CA ASP A 41 4.33 -11.14 -3.34
C ASP A 41 4.71 -10.24 -2.17
N LEU A 42 4.65 -10.76 -0.94
CA LEU A 42 5.05 -10.04 0.26
C LEU A 42 6.52 -9.63 0.20
N ASN A 43 7.41 -10.51 -0.25
CA ASN A 43 8.84 -10.21 -0.37
C ASN A 43 9.11 -9.06 -1.37
N THR A 44 8.39 -9.05 -2.49
CA THR A 44 8.46 -7.96 -3.46
C THR A 44 7.98 -6.65 -2.83
N HIS A 45 6.81 -6.65 -2.18
CA HIS A 45 6.28 -5.44 -1.53
C HIS A 45 7.21 -4.91 -0.43
N LEU A 46 7.80 -5.78 0.39
CA LEU A 46 8.75 -5.36 1.43
C LEU A 46 9.98 -4.63 0.85
N SER A 47 10.39 -4.97 -0.37
CA SER A 47 11.49 -4.29 -1.07
C SER A 47 11.09 -2.90 -1.58
N ASP A 48 9.79 -2.71 -1.88
CA ASP A 48 9.23 -1.46 -2.39
C ASP A 48 8.80 -0.49 -1.28
N ILE A 49 8.69 -0.95 -0.03
CA ILE A 49 8.43 -0.07 1.11
C ILE A 49 9.66 0.83 1.32
N PRO A 50 9.56 2.15 1.11
CA PRO A 50 10.72 3.02 1.18
C PRO A 50 11.24 3.09 2.62
N ALA A 51 12.57 3.18 2.80
CA ALA A 51 13.21 3.25 4.11
C ALA A 51 12.74 4.44 4.98
N SER A 52 12.24 5.51 4.35
CA SER A 52 11.60 6.65 5.04
C SER A 52 10.27 6.30 5.72
N SER A 53 9.69 5.13 5.41
CA SER A 53 8.52 4.57 6.10
C SER A 53 8.87 4.02 7.49
N SER A 54 10.15 3.94 7.86
CA SER A 54 10.59 3.52 9.21
C SER A 54 10.06 4.42 10.34
N SER A 55 9.57 5.62 10.03
CA SER A 55 8.88 6.50 10.98
C SER A 55 7.35 6.41 10.91
N ASN A 56 6.80 5.59 10.00
CA ASN A 56 5.37 5.40 9.86
C ASN A 56 4.91 4.26 10.76
N GLN A 57 4.14 4.56 11.82
CA GLN A 57 3.62 3.57 12.77
C GLN A 57 2.89 2.42 12.07
N LEU A 58 2.12 2.70 11.01
CA LEU A 58 1.40 1.68 10.24
C LEU A 58 2.36 0.71 9.54
N ALA A 59 3.51 1.21 9.06
CA ALA A 59 4.52 0.37 8.43
C ALA A 59 5.18 -0.53 9.49
N LEU A 60 5.50 0.01 10.67
CA LEU A 60 6.08 -0.75 11.77
C LEU A 60 5.11 -1.86 12.26
N ASP A 61 3.84 -1.52 12.45
CA ASP A 61 2.82 -2.48 12.88
C ASP A 61 2.63 -3.61 11.86
N LEU A 62 2.65 -3.28 10.56
CA LEU A 62 2.61 -4.26 9.48
C LEU A 62 3.83 -5.19 9.52
N LEU A 63 5.04 -4.64 9.65
CA LEU A 63 6.28 -5.43 9.69
C LEU A 63 6.32 -6.38 10.90
N LEU A 64 5.90 -5.90 12.08
CA LEU A 64 5.81 -6.71 13.29
C LEU A 64 4.77 -7.83 13.13
N SER A 65 3.58 -7.52 12.62
CA SER A 65 2.53 -8.51 12.39
C SER A 65 2.92 -9.53 11.31
N ALA A 66 3.64 -9.09 10.28
CA ALA A 66 4.20 -9.98 9.26
C ALA A 66 5.22 -10.95 9.83
N ARG A 67 6.11 -10.47 10.71
CA ARG A 67 7.10 -11.32 11.39
C ARG A 67 6.44 -12.41 12.21
N GLU A 68 5.44 -12.06 13.01
CA GLU A 68 4.69 -13.02 13.81
C GLU A 68 4.01 -14.09 12.92
N THR A 69 3.39 -13.66 11.81
CA THR A 69 2.81 -14.58 10.83
C THR A 69 3.86 -15.51 10.21
N LEU A 70 5.07 -15.03 9.92
CA LEU A 70 6.14 -15.83 9.32
C LEU A 70 6.72 -16.86 10.30
N HIS A 71 6.92 -16.51 11.57
CA HIS A 71 7.30 -17.50 12.58
C HIS A 71 6.23 -18.58 12.74
N ASN A 72 4.95 -18.19 12.75
CA ASN A 72 3.84 -19.13 12.74
C ASN A 72 3.87 -20.01 11.48
N ALA A 73 4.08 -19.44 10.30
CA ALA A 73 4.19 -20.19 9.05
C ALA A 73 5.34 -21.22 9.09
N SER A 74 6.51 -20.85 9.62
CA SER A 74 7.64 -21.76 9.80
C SER A 74 7.33 -22.91 10.74
N SER A 75 6.67 -22.63 11.87
CA SER A 75 6.21 -23.65 12.83
C SER A 75 5.18 -24.61 12.20
N VAL A 76 4.21 -24.08 11.44
CA VAL A 76 3.20 -24.88 10.75
C VAL A 76 3.81 -25.72 9.62
N ALA A 77 4.79 -25.17 8.89
CA ALA A 77 5.53 -25.90 7.85
C ALA A 77 6.29 -27.10 8.43
N ALA A 78 6.92 -26.94 9.59
CA ALA A 78 7.62 -28.04 10.27
C ALA A 78 6.72 -29.25 10.56
N ARG A 79 5.48 -28.99 10.95
CA ARG A 79 4.49 -30.06 11.20
C ARG A 79 3.99 -30.72 9.92
N CYS A 80 4.27 -30.15 8.74
CA CYS A 80 3.87 -30.69 7.44
C CYS A 80 4.97 -31.53 6.75
N GLU A 81 6.16 -31.65 7.32
CA GLU A 81 7.32 -32.38 6.76
C GLU A 81 7.32 -33.89 7.05
N GLY A 82 6.75 -34.32 8.18
CA GLY A 82 6.79 -35.72 8.61
C GLY A 82 5.70 -36.60 7.98
N PRO A 83 5.93 -37.91 7.84
CA PRO A 83 4.93 -38.88 7.39
C PRO A 83 3.88 -39.23 8.46
N SER A 84 3.52 -38.29 9.35
CA SER A 84 2.70 -38.60 10.53
C SER A 84 1.36 -39.25 10.16
N LEU A 85 1.18 -40.49 10.61
CA LEU A 85 0.04 -41.40 10.42
C LEU A 85 -1.28 -40.94 11.07
N SER A 86 -1.37 -39.70 11.56
CA SER A 86 -2.60 -39.14 12.09
C SER A 86 -3.22 -38.26 11.01
N GLU A 87 -4.19 -38.84 10.32
CA GLU A 87 -5.12 -38.18 9.41
C GLU A 87 -5.24 -36.67 9.67
N ARG A 88 -4.79 -35.85 8.72
CA ARG A 88 -5.32 -34.49 8.44
C ARG A 88 -5.96 -33.82 9.66
N ASN A 89 -5.18 -33.57 10.71
CA ASN A 89 -5.70 -33.02 11.96
C ASN A 89 -6.35 -31.67 11.63
N LEU A 90 -7.64 -31.51 11.94
CA LEU A 90 -8.41 -30.27 11.71
C LEU A 90 -7.66 -29.04 12.26
N ASN A 91 -6.91 -29.22 13.34
CA ASN A 91 -6.09 -28.17 13.94
C ASN A 91 -4.98 -27.71 12.97
N THR A 92 -4.21 -28.64 12.38
CA THR A 92 -3.16 -28.29 11.40
C THR A 92 -3.76 -27.69 10.14
N GLN A 93 -4.93 -28.17 9.69
CA GLN A 93 -5.63 -27.56 8.56
C GLN A 93 -6.03 -26.10 8.85
N SER A 94 -6.64 -25.85 10.02
CA SER A 94 -7.02 -24.53 10.49
C SER A 94 -5.82 -23.59 10.62
N ASP A 95 -4.68 -24.10 11.10
CA ASP A 95 -3.45 -23.33 11.21
C ASP A 95 -2.89 -22.93 9.83
N VAL A 96 -2.90 -23.85 8.86
CA VAL A 96 -2.50 -23.55 7.47
C VAL A 96 -3.42 -22.50 6.85
N ASP A 97 -4.74 -22.63 7.06
CA ASP A 97 -5.72 -21.66 6.56
C ASP A 97 -5.56 -20.28 7.21
N SER A 98 -5.27 -20.25 8.51
CA SER A 98 -4.97 -19.03 9.26
C SER A 98 -3.71 -18.34 8.73
N VAL A 99 -2.62 -19.08 8.51
CA VAL A 99 -1.38 -18.54 7.91
C VAL A 99 -1.66 -17.97 6.52
N MET A 100 -2.37 -18.71 5.67
CA MET A 100 -2.71 -18.26 4.32
C MET A 100 -3.54 -16.96 4.34
N ALA A 101 -4.54 -16.87 5.20
CA ALA A 101 -5.40 -15.69 5.35
C ALA A 101 -4.62 -14.48 5.90
N ARG A 102 -3.73 -14.69 6.88
CA ARG A 102 -2.87 -13.64 7.44
C ARG A 102 -1.87 -13.11 6.41
N LEU A 103 -1.22 -14.00 5.64
CA LEU A 103 -0.32 -13.58 4.57
C LEU A 103 -1.06 -12.81 3.46
N ASP A 104 -2.25 -13.25 3.09
CA ASP A 104 -3.08 -12.54 2.11
C ASP A 104 -3.43 -11.12 2.58
N ARG A 105 -3.72 -10.95 3.87
CA ARG A 105 -3.92 -9.64 4.48
C ARG A 105 -2.64 -8.79 4.41
N HIS A 106 -1.50 -9.35 4.82
CA HIS A 106 -0.22 -8.64 4.81
C HIS A 106 0.20 -8.16 3.43
N VAL A 107 -0.03 -8.98 2.38
CA VAL A 107 0.21 -8.59 0.99
C VAL A 107 -0.65 -7.38 0.60
N LYS A 108 -1.95 -7.41 0.94
CA LYS A 108 -2.89 -6.32 0.65
C LYS A 108 -2.57 -5.05 1.43
N ASP A 109 -2.25 -5.18 2.71
CA ASP A 109 -1.91 -4.04 3.57
C ASP A 109 -0.60 -3.38 3.11
N ALA A 110 0.40 -4.18 2.70
CA ALA A 110 1.63 -3.67 2.12
C ALA A 110 1.38 -2.91 0.80
N ASP A 111 0.56 -3.44 -0.10
CA ASP A 111 0.19 -2.79 -1.36
C ASP A 111 -0.50 -1.43 -1.11
N VAL A 112 -1.46 -1.38 -0.19
CA VAL A 112 -2.15 -0.14 0.19
C VAL A 112 -1.17 0.86 0.81
N LEU A 113 -0.25 0.41 1.65
CA LEU A 113 0.75 1.26 2.29
C LEU A 113 1.71 1.89 1.28
N ILE A 114 2.20 1.11 0.31
CA ILE A 114 3.08 1.57 -0.77
C ILE A 114 2.34 2.63 -1.60
N LYS A 115 1.11 2.35 -2.02
CA LYS A 115 0.27 3.28 -2.79
C LYS A 115 -0.06 4.55 -2.01
N SER A 116 -0.40 4.44 -0.72
CA SER A 116 -0.65 5.59 0.16
C SER A 116 0.58 6.50 0.28
N THR A 117 1.77 5.89 0.38
CA THR A 117 3.02 6.65 0.46
C THR A 117 3.36 7.34 -0.86
N ALA A 118 3.16 6.66 -2.00
CA ALA A 118 3.30 7.28 -3.32
C ALA A 118 2.34 8.47 -3.51
N ALA A 119 1.06 8.28 -3.17
CA ALA A 119 0.05 9.34 -3.21
C ALA A 119 0.42 10.54 -2.32
N ARG A 120 0.89 10.28 -1.09
CA ARG A 120 1.37 11.33 -0.18
C ARG A 120 2.54 12.11 -0.78
N ASN A 121 3.48 11.43 -1.45
CA ASN A 121 4.60 12.09 -2.12
C ASN A 121 4.13 13.00 -3.27
N LEU A 122 3.09 12.61 -4.02
CA LEU A 122 2.47 13.49 -5.02
C LEU A 122 1.87 14.74 -4.35
N VAL A 123 1.15 14.58 -3.25
CA VAL A 123 0.57 15.70 -2.48
C VAL A 123 1.66 16.66 -2.00
N ILE A 124 2.75 16.14 -1.43
CA ILE A 124 3.89 16.95 -0.98
C ILE A 124 4.50 17.72 -2.15
N ARG A 125 4.74 17.05 -3.29
CA ARG A 125 5.26 17.71 -4.51
C ARG A 125 4.33 18.81 -5.01
N LEU A 126 3.02 18.62 -4.94
CA LEU A 126 2.04 19.66 -5.32
C LEU A 126 2.03 20.85 -4.36
N GLN A 127 2.26 20.62 -3.06
CA GLN A 127 2.29 21.68 -2.05
C GLN A 127 3.56 22.53 -2.15
N ILE A 128 4.73 21.88 -2.09
CA ILE A 128 6.03 22.56 -1.88
C ILE A 128 7.02 22.41 -3.05
N GLY A 129 6.68 21.66 -4.10
CA GLY A 129 7.58 21.44 -5.23
C GLY A 129 7.73 22.66 -6.14
N GLU A 130 8.82 22.69 -6.92
CA GLU A 130 8.98 23.67 -8.00
C GLU A 130 7.97 23.46 -9.15
N PRO A 131 7.72 24.46 -10.03
CA PRO A 131 6.71 24.36 -11.09
C PRO A 131 6.84 23.11 -11.97
N LYS A 132 8.07 22.69 -12.31
CA LYS A 132 8.31 21.45 -13.09
C LYS A 132 7.88 20.20 -12.31
N SER A 133 8.23 20.14 -11.04
CA SER A 133 7.85 19.04 -10.15
C SER A 133 6.32 18.99 -9.94
N LYS A 134 5.67 20.14 -9.75
CA LYS A 134 4.20 20.24 -9.68
C LYS A 134 3.55 19.73 -10.97
N ASN A 135 4.03 20.19 -12.14
CA ASN A 135 3.48 19.77 -13.43
C ASN A 135 3.61 18.25 -13.65
N SER A 136 4.78 17.66 -13.34
CA SER A 136 4.96 16.21 -13.45
C SER A 136 4.07 15.44 -12.46
N ALA A 137 3.81 15.96 -11.25
CA ALA A 137 2.90 15.32 -10.30
C ALA A 137 1.45 15.33 -10.79
N ILE A 138 1.00 16.43 -11.40
CA ILE A 138 -0.34 16.53 -12.04
C ILE A 138 -0.46 15.50 -13.18
N GLU A 139 0.56 15.41 -14.03
CA GLU A 139 0.57 14.44 -15.14
C GLU A 139 0.56 13.00 -14.67
N SER A 140 1.22 12.68 -13.55
CA SER A 140 1.11 11.35 -12.94
C SER A 140 -0.32 11.04 -12.48
N LEU A 141 -0.99 11.99 -11.82
CA LEU A 141 -2.38 11.82 -11.36
C LEU A 141 -3.37 11.60 -12.52
N LEU A 142 -3.15 12.25 -13.68
CA LEU A 142 -3.99 12.05 -14.86
C LEU A 142 -3.90 10.63 -15.44
N ARG A 143 -2.81 9.91 -15.16
CA ARG A 143 -2.58 8.54 -15.65
C ARG A 143 -2.91 7.47 -14.62
N GLU A 144 -3.28 7.85 -13.39
CA GLU A 144 -3.64 6.89 -12.35
C GLU A 144 -4.97 6.19 -12.67
N ASP A 145 -5.07 4.92 -12.27
CA ASP A 145 -6.34 4.19 -12.25
C ASP A 145 -7.27 4.69 -11.14
N ASP A 146 -8.55 4.35 -11.22
CA ASP A 146 -9.58 4.84 -10.28
C ASP A 146 -9.27 4.47 -8.82
N LYS A 147 -8.62 3.33 -8.55
CA LYS A 147 -8.28 2.91 -7.18
C LYS A 147 -7.16 3.78 -6.61
N ASN A 148 -6.13 4.06 -7.40
CA ASN A 148 -5.02 4.91 -6.98
C ASN A 148 -5.46 6.38 -6.85
N VAL A 149 -6.33 6.86 -7.74
CA VAL A 149 -6.95 8.19 -7.62
C VAL A 149 -7.70 8.32 -6.28
N MET A 150 -8.45 7.29 -5.86
CA MET A 150 -9.13 7.30 -4.56
C MET A 150 -8.15 7.39 -3.38
N ILE A 151 -7.00 6.71 -3.45
CA ILE A 151 -5.97 6.81 -2.43
C ILE A 151 -5.40 8.25 -2.40
N SER A 152 -5.14 8.85 -3.55
CA SER A 152 -4.69 10.25 -3.68
C SER A 152 -5.70 11.24 -3.09
N ILE A 153 -7.00 11.00 -3.28
CA ILE A 153 -8.08 11.79 -2.66
C ILE A 153 -8.03 11.68 -1.14
N VAL A 154 -7.92 10.48 -0.59
CA VAL A 154 -7.81 10.25 0.87
C VAL A 154 -6.54 10.91 1.44
N GLN A 155 -5.46 11.03 0.67
CA GLN A 155 -4.25 11.76 1.09
C GLN A 155 -4.38 13.29 0.98
N GLY A 156 -5.53 13.83 0.54
CA GLY A 156 -5.81 15.26 0.52
C GLY A 156 -5.45 15.97 -0.79
N VAL A 157 -5.35 15.24 -1.92
CA VAL A 157 -4.98 15.84 -3.22
C VAL A 157 -5.96 16.91 -3.69
N VAL A 158 -7.27 16.76 -3.38
CA VAL A 158 -8.33 17.70 -3.79
C VAL A 158 -8.08 19.09 -3.20
N LEU A 159 -7.80 19.18 -1.90
CA LEU A 159 -7.55 20.46 -1.22
C LEU A 159 -6.34 21.18 -1.81
N VAL A 160 -5.26 20.45 -2.10
CA VAL A 160 -4.03 21.03 -2.65
C VAL A 160 -4.23 21.52 -4.07
N GLN A 161 -4.96 20.77 -4.89
CA GLN A 161 -5.29 21.15 -6.26
C GLN A 161 -6.12 22.43 -6.33
N VAL A 162 -7.14 22.57 -5.48
CA VAL A 162 -7.96 23.78 -5.48
C VAL A 162 -7.13 25.01 -5.09
N ARG A 163 -6.21 24.90 -4.12
CA ARG A 163 -5.25 25.99 -3.81
C ARG A 163 -4.27 26.27 -4.95
N LEU A 164 -3.97 25.26 -5.77
CA LEU A 164 -3.10 25.41 -6.93
C LEU A 164 -3.75 26.27 -8.02
N LEU A 165 -5.09 26.25 -8.15
CA LEU A 165 -5.83 27.06 -9.12
C LEU A 165 -5.62 28.56 -8.90
N ASP A 166 -5.38 29.00 -7.66
CA ASP A 166 -5.15 30.41 -7.33
C ASP A 166 -3.70 30.86 -7.60
N SER A 167 -2.76 29.91 -7.64
CA SER A 167 -1.32 30.19 -7.53
C SER A 167 -0.48 29.77 -8.74
N CYS A 168 -1.09 29.27 -9.83
CA CYS A 168 -0.38 28.69 -10.98
C CYS A 168 -0.69 29.36 -12.33
N SER A 169 0.18 29.08 -13.31
CA SER A 169 0.02 29.53 -14.70
C SER A 169 -1.21 28.91 -15.37
N LEU A 170 -1.75 29.55 -16.42
CA LEU A 170 -2.93 29.10 -17.15
C LEU A 170 -2.82 27.62 -17.59
N SER A 171 -1.68 27.23 -18.16
CA SER A 171 -1.43 25.85 -18.60
C SER A 171 -1.50 24.83 -17.45
N MET A 172 -1.03 25.18 -16.25
CA MET A 172 -1.18 24.32 -15.07
C MET A 172 -2.62 24.31 -14.56
N LYS A 173 -3.34 25.43 -14.63
CA LYS A 173 -4.77 25.47 -14.25
C LYS A 173 -5.60 24.51 -15.10
N GLU A 174 -5.40 24.48 -16.41
CA GLU A 174 -6.10 23.55 -17.31
C GLU A 174 -5.89 22.09 -16.90
N LYS A 175 -4.64 21.71 -16.59
CA LYS A 175 -4.32 20.35 -16.14
C LYS A 175 -4.91 20.03 -14.77
N VAL A 176 -4.93 20.98 -13.84
CA VAL A 176 -5.58 20.82 -12.53
C VAL A 176 -7.09 20.62 -12.70
N VAL A 177 -7.74 21.42 -13.54
CA VAL A 177 -9.17 21.24 -13.87
C VAL A 177 -9.42 19.87 -14.49
N ALA A 178 -8.52 19.40 -15.37
CA ALA A 178 -8.62 18.05 -15.93
C ALA A 178 -8.54 16.96 -14.86
N VAL A 179 -7.66 17.10 -13.84
CA VAL A 179 -7.62 16.14 -12.73
C VAL A 179 -8.89 16.21 -11.88
N ILE A 180 -9.40 17.40 -11.56
CA ILE A 180 -10.65 17.56 -10.79
C ILE A 180 -11.82 16.93 -11.55
N SER A 181 -11.89 17.14 -12.87
CA SER A 181 -12.88 16.49 -13.74
C SER A 181 -12.74 14.97 -13.72
N ARG A 182 -11.52 14.44 -13.82
CA ARG A 182 -11.28 12.99 -13.70
C ARG A 182 -11.72 12.46 -12.34
N ILE A 183 -11.39 13.15 -11.25
CA ILE A 183 -11.80 12.77 -9.91
C ILE A 183 -13.34 12.72 -9.82
N SER A 184 -14.06 13.68 -10.41
CA SER A 184 -15.53 13.70 -10.37
C SER A 184 -16.20 12.56 -11.15
N THR A 185 -15.51 11.96 -12.11
CA THR A 185 -15.99 10.74 -12.80
C THR A 185 -15.93 9.48 -11.94
N VAL A 186 -15.17 9.49 -10.84
CA VAL A 186 -15.05 8.35 -9.93
C VAL A 186 -16.22 8.37 -8.95
N GLU A 187 -17.18 7.46 -9.08
CA GLU A 187 -18.43 7.46 -8.29
C GLU A 187 -18.18 7.52 -6.77
N SER A 188 -17.17 6.81 -6.29
CA SER A 188 -16.82 6.76 -4.87
C SER A 188 -16.18 8.06 -4.34
N SER A 189 -15.77 9.00 -5.19
CA SER A 189 -15.15 10.27 -4.77
C SER A 189 -16.16 11.37 -4.44
N LYS A 190 -17.42 11.23 -4.87
CA LYS A 190 -18.42 12.31 -4.84
C LYS A 190 -18.61 12.90 -3.45
N HIS A 191 -18.69 12.06 -2.42
CA HIS A 191 -18.85 12.51 -1.04
C HIS A 191 -17.68 13.40 -0.56
N VAL A 192 -16.44 13.05 -0.93
CA VAL A 192 -15.25 13.84 -0.59
C VAL A 192 -15.23 15.16 -1.36
N LEU A 193 -15.56 15.13 -2.66
CA LEU A 193 -15.68 16.34 -3.46
C LEU A 193 -16.73 17.30 -2.91
N ILE A 194 -17.84 16.78 -2.40
CA ILE A 194 -18.89 17.60 -1.79
C ILE A 194 -18.41 18.24 -0.49
N ALA A 195 -17.77 17.46 0.38
CA ALA A 195 -17.32 17.92 1.69
C ALA A 195 -16.16 18.93 1.60
N GLU A 196 -15.16 18.64 0.75
CA GLU A 196 -13.89 19.38 0.72
C GLU A 196 -13.73 20.26 -0.51
N GLY A 197 -14.24 19.82 -1.66
CA GLY A 197 -14.03 20.45 -2.96
C GLY A 197 -15.00 21.59 -3.25
N LEU A 198 -16.31 21.38 -3.07
CA LEU A 198 -17.35 22.33 -3.49
C LEU A 198 -17.24 23.70 -2.81
N ASN A 199 -17.01 23.72 -1.50
CA ASN A 199 -16.88 24.98 -0.74
C ASN A 199 -15.69 25.84 -1.20
N HIS A 200 -14.59 25.21 -1.60
CA HIS A 200 -13.43 25.96 -2.11
C HIS A 200 -13.56 26.30 -3.59
N LEU A 201 -14.14 25.42 -4.42
CA LEU A 201 -14.40 25.71 -5.83
C LEU A 201 -15.37 26.89 -6.00
N LEU A 202 -16.41 26.97 -5.16
CA LEU A 202 -17.34 28.12 -5.15
C LEU A 202 -16.58 29.43 -4.89
N ARG A 203 -15.68 29.44 -3.91
CA ARG A 203 -14.86 30.62 -3.58
C ARG A 203 -13.92 31.04 -4.72
N VAL A 204 -13.30 30.06 -5.40
CA VAL A 204 -12.43 30.33 -6.56
C VAL A 204 -13.24 30.91 -7.72
N LEU A 205 -14.46 30.41 -7.96
CA LEU A 205 -15.35 30.94 -8.99
C LEU A 205 -15.81 32.38 -8.66
N GLU A 206 -16.16 32.67 -7.41
CA GLU A 206 -16.55 34.00 -6.94
C GLU A 206 -15.40 35.02 -7.00
N SER A 207 -14.15 34.58 -6.86
CA SER A 207 -12.98 35.45 -6.99
C SER A 207 -12.51 35.64 -8.44
N GLY A 208 -12.92 34.76 -9.36
CA GLY A 208 -12.69 34.87 -10.79
C GLY A 208 -13.70 35.76 -11.53
N SER A 209 -14.85 36.07 -10.93
CA SER A 209 -15.90 36.92 -11.53
C SER A 209 -15.63 38.43 -11.43
N GLY A 210 -14.37 38.83 -11.27
CA GLY A 210 -13.93 40.23 -11.20
C GLY A 210 -13.55 40.87 -12.53
N PHE A 211 -13.97 40.30 -13.66
CA PHE A 211 -13.88 40.92 -14.99
C PHE A 211 -15.21 41.56 -15.38
#